data_AF-A0A7S4IH32-F1
#
_entry.id   AF-A0A7S4IH32-F1
#
_cell.length_a   1.000
_cell.length_b   1.000
_cell.length_c   1.000
_cell.angle_alpha   90.00
_cell.angle_beta   90.00
_cell.angle_gamma   90.00
#
_symmetry.space_group_name_H-M   'P 1'
#
loop_
_entity.id
_entity.type
_entity.pdbx_description
1 polymer ?
#
loop_
_entity_poly.entity_id
_entity_poly.type
_entity_poly.pdbx_seq_one_letter_code
_entity_poly.pdbx_strand_id
1 'polypeptide(L)'
;AAERSSSSYRLRPPTAVVFIDEIDSLAKCRDGIGGRGSAIGGTNDEREQALNALLAEMDGFDTGRDGGIRMGGRRGRTSDVEAAAAPPVVIVVAATNRPAVLDPALLRPGRFDRHVRVSYPDSGGREAVLRVHMRRVRYDGTDNTNG
;
A
#
# COMPACT_ATOMS: atom_id res chain seq x y z
N ALA A 1 16.40 45.16 -19.55
CA ALA A 1 16.85 43.89 -20.15
C ALA A 1 17.65 43.09 -19.12
N ALA A 2 17.04 42.06 -18.53
CA ALA A 2 17.69 40.92 -17.89
C ALA A 2 16.60 40.01 -17.29
N GLU A 3 15.95 39.20 -18.14
CA GLU A 3 15.20 38.02 -17.70
C GLU A 3 16.17 37.06 -17.02
N ARG A 4 16.21 37.09 -15.69
CA ARG A 4 16.93 36.07 -14.91
C ARG A 4 15.97 34.92 -14.65
N SER A 5 16.03 33.95 -15.56
CA SER A 5 16.09 32.52 -15.27
C SER A 5 15.20 32.03 -14.12
N SER A 6 13.91 31.83 -14.42
CA SER A 6 13.08 30.88 -13.67
C SER A 6 13.53 29.47 -14.03
N SER A 7 14.68 29.07 -13.47
CA SER A 7 15.20 27.70 -13.54
C SER A 7 14.15 26.78 -12.94
N SER A 8 13.44 26.08 -13.81
CA SER A 8 12.34 25.20 -13.47
C SER A 8 12.85 24.04 -12.61
N TYR A 9 12.68 24.20 -11.30
CA TYR A 9 12.62 23.09 -10.38
C TYR A 9 11.40 22.26 -10.80
N ARG A 10 11.59 21.30 -11.71
CA ARG A 10 10.58 20.27 -11.98
C ARG A 10 10.47 19.47 -10.69
N LEU A 11 9.61 19.93 -9.78
CA LEU A 11 9.36 19.25 -8.52
C LEU A 11 9.02 17.81 -8.88
N ARG A 12 9.75 16.87 -8.28
CA ARG A 12 9.33 15.48 -8.32
C ARG A 12 7.88 15.45 -7.86
N PRO A 13 7.00 14.68 -8.53
CA PRO A 13 5.62 14.59 -8.12
C PRO A 13 5.57 14.24 -6.62
N PRO A 14 4.69 14.88 -5.84
CA PRO A 14 4.56 14.54 -4.43
C PRO A 14 4.25 13.05 -4.32
N THR A 15 5.07 12.36 -3.53
CA THR A 15 4.92 10.93 -3.27
C THR A 15 4.29 10.77 -1.90
N ALA A 16 3.15 10.09 -1.84
CA ALA A 16 2.47 9.76 -0.60
C ALA A 16 2.55 8.25 -0.36
N VAL A 17 2.76 7.87 0.90
CA VAL A 17 2.70 6.47 1.32
C VAL A 17 1.54 6.33 2.29
N VAL A 18 0.59 5.45 1.96
CA VAL A 18 -0.54 5.09 2.81
C VAL A 18 -0.23 3.74 3.43
N PHE A 19 -0.20 3.67 4.77
CA PHE A 19 -0.03 2.43 5.51
C PHE A 19 -1.35 1.97 6.10
N ILE A 20 -1.73 0.72 5.84
CA ILE A 20 -2.92 0.07 6.39
C ILE A 20 -2.44 -1.12 7.22
N ASP A 21 -2.51 -0.99 8.55
CA ASP A 21 -2.29 -2.14 9.42
C ASP A 21 -3.55 -2.98 9.55
N GLU A 22 -3.38 -4.26 9.87
CA GLU A 22 -4.48 -5.20 10.08
C GLU A 22 -5.55 -5.16 8.97
N ILE A 23 -5.11 -5.17 7.70
CA ILE A 23 -6.03 -5.06 6.57
C ILE A 23 -7.08 -6.19 6.54
N ASP A 24 -6.84 -7.31 7.22
CA ASP A 24 -7.83 -8.40 7.39
C ASP A 24 -9.07 -7.98 8.19
N SER A 25 -8.99 -6.93 9.01
CA SER A 25 -10.17 -6.33 9.66
C SER A 25 -11.12 -5.69 8.63
N LEU A 26 -10.57 -5.06 7.58
CA LEU A 26 -11.34 -4.44 6.49
C LEU A 26 -11.69 -5.47 5.41
N ALA A 27 -10.77 -6.38 5.09
CA ALA A 27 -10.78 -7.16 3.87
C ALA A 27 -10.71 -8.67 4.06
N LYS A 28 -11.35 -9.17 5.11
CA LYS A 28 -11.70 -10.59 5.25
C LYS A 28 -12.45 -11.13 4.02
N CYS A 29 -12.15 -12.37 3.64
CA CYS A 29 -12.83 -13.09 2.58
C CYS A 29 -14.34 -13.05 2.84
N ARG A 30 -15.09 -12.72 1.79
CA ARG A 30 -16.55 -12.77 1.82
C ARG A 30 -16.90 -14.23 1.98
N ASP A 31 -17.50 -14.60 3.11
CA ASP A 31 -18.03 -15.96 3.31
C ASP A 31 -19.22 -16.15 2.37
N GLY A 32 -18.93 -16.43 1.11
CA GLY A 32 -19.92 -16.69 0.08
C GLY A 32 -20.22 -18.18 -0.02
N ILE A 33 -21.47 -18.54 0.30
CA ILE A 33 -22.20 -19.67 -0.32
C ILE A 33 -21.66 -21.06 0.04
N GLY A 34 -22.04 -21.60 1.21
CA GLY A 34 -21.86 -23.04 1.48
C GLY A 34 -22.16 -23.53 2.90
N GLY A 35 -22.10 -22.65 3.91
CA GLY A 35 -22.42 -23.01 5.29
C GLY A 35 -23.91 -22.84 5.58
N ARG A 36 -24.64 -23.95 5.76
CA ARG A 36 -26.00 -23.94 6.32
C ARG A 36 -25.98 -23.23 7.68
N GLY A 37 -26.45 -21.98 7.73
CA GLY A 37 -26.76 -21.29 8.97
C GLY A 37 -26.05 -19.95 9.17
N SER A 38 -26.54 -18.90 8.52
CA SER A 38 -26.68 -17.58 9.16
C SER A 38 -27.59 -16.71 8.31
N ALA A 39 -28.89 -16.91 8.48
CA ALA A 39 -29.87 -15.89 8.12
C ALA A 39 -29.89 -14.89 9.28
N ILE A 40 -29.36 -13.68 9.06
CA ILE A 40 -29.72 -12.37 9.66
C ILE A 40 -28.62 -11.40 9.17
N GLY A 41 -28.92 -10.70 8.08
CA GLY A 41 -28.05 -9.70 7.46
C GLY A 41 -28.03 -8.39 8.25
N GLY A 42 -26.90 -7.67 8.17
CA GLY A 42 -26.78 -6.29 8.64
C GLY A 42 -25.39 -5.86 9.14
N THR A 43 -24.45 -6.78 9.39
CA THR A 43 -23.13 -6.41 9.97
C THR A 43 -21.98 -6.29 8.98
N ASN A 44 -22.13 -6.82 7.76
CA ASN A 44 -21.05 -6.79 6.75
C ASN A 44 -21.19 -5.66 5.72
N ASP A 45 -22.32 -4.94 5.70
CA ASP A 45 -22.62 -3.99 4.61
C ASP A 45 -21.65 -2.80 4.60
N GLU A 46 -21.35 -2.19 5.76
CA GLU A 46 -20.40 -1.07 5.85
C GLU A 46 -18.97 -1.50 5.50
N ARG A 47 -18.57 -2.68 5.99
CA ARG A 47 -17.25 -3.27 5.73
C ARG A 47 -17.08 -3.61 4.25
N GLU A 48 -18.08 -4.21 3.63
CA GLU A 48 -18.08 -4.52 2.21
C GLU A 48 -18.11 -3.25 1.35
N GLN A 49 -18.87 -2.23 1.75
CA GLN A 49 -18.86 -0.92 1.10
C GLN A 49 -17.46 -0.28 1.15
N ALA A 50 -16.82 -0.28 2.32
CA ALA A 50 -15.48 0.28 2.49
C ALA A 50 -14.43 -0.52 1.68
N LEU A 51 -14.52 -1.84 1.65
CA LEU A 51 -13.66 -2.69 0.82
C LEU A 51 -13.87 -2.41 -0.68
N ASN A 52 -15.11 -2.31 -1.15
CA ASN A 52 -15.40 -2.04 -2.55
C ASN A 52 -14.92 -0.64 -2.96
N ALA A 53 -15.05 0.36 -2.09
CA ALA A 53 -14.50 1.70 -2.31
C ALA A 53 -12.97 1.64 -2.44
N LEU A 54 -12.29 0.95 -1.52
CA LEU A 54 -10.83 0.76 -1.59
C LEU A 54 -10.41 0.10 -2.91
N LEU A 55 -11.10 -0.95 -3.33
CA LEU A 55 -10.81 -1.65 -4.59
C LEU A 55 -11.03 -0.76 -5.82
N ALA A 56 -12.12 0.02 -5.84
CA ALA A 56 -12.42 0.93 -6.95
C ALA A 56 -11.40 2.06 -7.07
N GLU A 57 -10.96 2.62 -5.94
CA GLU A 57 -9.91 3.64 -5.92
C GLU A 57 -8.57 3.05 -6.37
N MET A 58 -8.21 1.85 -5.91
CA MET A 58 -6.97 1.16 -6.34
C MET A 58 -6.94 0.89 -7.85
N ASP A 59 -8.08 0.55 -8.46
CA ASP A 59 -8.19 0.37 -9.92
C ASP A 59 -8.20 1.71 -10.69
N GLY A 60 -8.43 2.84 -10.00
CA GLY A 60 -8.56 4.19 -10.58
C GLY A 60 -7.29 5.05 -10.58
N PHE A 61 -6.21 4.58 -9.93
CA PHE A 61 -4.92 5.29 -9.86
C PHE A 61 -3.94 4.96 -10.99
N ASP A 62 -4.40 4.38 -12.11
CA ASP A 62 -3.56 4.20 -13.29
C ASP A 62 -3.02 5.54 -13.78
N THR A 63 -1.84 5.89 -13.25
CA THR A 63 -1.03 7.01 -13.71
C THR A 63 -0.81 6.77 -15.18
N GLY A 64 -1.24 7.71 -16.04
CA GLY A 64 -1.17 7.65 -17.49
C GLY A 64 0.22 7.29 -18.03
N ARG A 65 0.57 6.02 -17.92
CA ARG A 65 1.77 5.37 -18.43
C ARG A 65 1.40 4.35 -19.51
N ASP A 66 0.23 4.54 -20.12
CA ASP A 66 -0.06 4.02 -21.43
C ASP A 66 0.12 5.15 -22.45
N GLY A 67 1.28 5.14 -23.10
CA GLY A 67 1.42 5.54 -24.50
C GLY A 67 0.64 4.60 -25.45
N GLY A 68 -0.51 4.09 -25.00
CA GLY A 68 -1.42 3.22 -25.73
C GLY A 68 -2.51 4.06 -26.36
N ILE A 69 -2.32 4.33 -27.65
CA ILE A 69 -3.32 4.63 -28.67
C ILE A 69 -4.78 4.52 -28.16
N ARG A 70 -5.36 5.64 -27.73
CA ARG A 70 -6.83 5.81 -27.73
C ARG A 70 -7.28 6.04 -29.18
N MET A 71 -7.28 4.96 -29.98
CA MET A 71 -7.91 4.96 -31.30
C MET A 71 -9.41 4.76 -31.11
N GLY A 72 -10.12 5.88 -31.04
CA GLY A 72 -11.57 5.89 -30.90
C GLY A 72 -12.12 7.31 -30.87
N GLY A 73 -12.03 8.03 -31.99
CA GLY A 73 -12.87 9.19 -32.27
C GLY A 73 -12.23 10.57 -32.06
N ARG A 74 -12.14 11.30 -33.20
CA ARG A 74 -12.02 12.76 -33.34
C ARG A 74 -10.68 13.43 -32.97
N ARG A 75 -9.89 13.66 -34.03
CA ARG A 75 -8.86 14.70 -34.16
C ARG A 75 -9.40 16.07 -33.72
N GLY A 76 -9.09 16.46 -32.50
CA GLY A 76 -9.05 17.86 -32.06
C GLY A 76 -7.59 18.27 -31.90
N ARG A 77 -7.20 19.38 -32.53
CA ARG A 77 -5.92 20.07 -32.31
C ARG A 77 -5.74 20.37 -30.83
N THR A 78 -4.62 19.94 -30.24
CA THR A 78 -4.13 20.49 -28.97
C THR A 78 -2.70 20.96 -29.20
N SER A 79 -2.58 22.24 -29.57
CA SER A 79 -1.30 22.97 -29.62
C SER A 79 -0.85 23.45 -28.24
N ASP A 80 -1.57 23.14 -27.18
CA ASP A 80 -1.22 23.50 -25.80
C ASP A 80 -1.04 22.22 -24.99
N VAL A 81 0.01 21.45 -25.28
CA VAL A 81 0.48 20.42 -24.35
C VAL A 81 1.33 21.15 -23.32
N GLU A 82 0.66 21.89 -22.43
CA GLU A 82 1.24 22.29 -21.16
C GLU A 82 1.85 21.03 -20.55
N ALA A 83 3.13 21.09 -20.18
CA ALA A 83 3.85 19.94 -19.64
C ALA A 83 3.22 19.56 -18.29
N ALA A 84 2.14 18.77 -18.35
CA ALA A 84 1.38 18.34 -17.21
C ALA A 84 2.36 17.76 -16.20
N ALA A 85 2.43 18.40 -15.03
CA ALA A 85 3.21 17.90 -13.92
C ALA A 85 2.88 16.41 -13.74
N ALA A 86 3.91 15.58 -13.59
CA ALA A 86 3.71 14.14 -13.41
C ALA A 86 2.67 13.90 -12.30
N PRO A 87 1.75 12.94 -12.48
CA PRO A 87 0.74 12.69 -11.47
C PRO A 87 1.40 12.33 -10.12
N PRO A 88 0.77 12.67 -8.99
CA PRO A 88 1.26 12.26 -7.68
C PRO A 88 1.40 10.75 -7.62
N VAL A 89 2.48 10.28 -6.99
CA VAL A 89 2.72 8.84 -6.81
C VAL A 89 2.16 8.44 -5.46
N VAL A 90 1.15 7.58 -5.44
CA VAL A 90 0.62 7.00 -4.20
C VAL A 90 1.10 5.56 -4.10
N ILE A 91 1.76 5.24 -3.00
CA ILE A 91 2.18 3.88 -2.66
C ILE A 91 1.31 3.41 -1.50
N VAL A 92 0.58 2.31 -1.69
CA VAL A 92 -0.20 1.69 -0.62
C VAL A 92 0.57 0.50 -0.08
N VAL A 93 0.79 0.47 1.23
CA VAL A 93 1.42 -0.64 1.94
C VAL A 93 0.41 -1.16 2.95
N ALA A 94 0.13 -2.45 2.91
CA ALA A 94 -0.77 -3.09 3.86
C ALA A 94 -0.07 -4.24 4.62
N ALA A 95 -0.41 -4.39 5.89
CA ALA A 95 0.07 -5.48 6.74
C ALA A 95 -1.09 -6.36 7.22
N THR A 96 -0.84 -7.67 7.28
CA THR A 96 -1.76 -8.65 7.88
C THR A 96 -1.00 -9.79 8.52
N ASN A 97 -1.55 -10.32 9.61
CA ASN A 97 -1.10 -11.57 10.23
C ASN A 97 -1.87 -12.79 9.69
N ARG A 98 -2.91 -12.59 8.87
CA ARG A 98 -3.83 -13.62 8.40
C ARG A 98 -4.01 -13.56 6.88
N PRO A 99 -2.96 -13.77 6.08
CA PRO A 99 -3.05 -13.66 4.61
C PRO A 99 -4.06 -14.64 3.99
N ALA A 100 -4.28 -15.80 4.61
CA ALA A 100 -5.20 -16.82 4.12
C ALA A 100 -6.68 -16.43 4.20
N VAL A 101 -7.04 -15.46 5.04
CA VAL A 101 -8.43 -15.00 5.19
C VAL A 101 -8.71 -13.73 4.41
N LEU A 102 -7.77 -13.21 3.62
CA LEU A 102 -7.99 -12.00 2.82
C LEU A 102 -8.89 -12.26 1.62
N ASP A 103 -9.68 -11.26 1.23
CA ASP A 103 -10.48 -11.28 0.00
C ASP A 103 -9.53 -11.42 -1.22
N PRO A 104 -9.69 -12.47 -2.04
CA PRO A 104 -8.86 -12.69 -3.23
C PRO A 104 -8.86 -11.53 -4.22
N ALA A 105 -9.88 -10.67 -4.19
CA ALA A 105 -9.95 -9.45 -4.99
C ALA A 105 -8.77 -8.51 -4.71
N LEU A 106 -8.27 -8.43 -3.47
CA LEU A 106 -7.13 -7.57 -3.13
C LEU A 106 -5.82 -8.03 -3.77
N LEU A 107 -5.67 -9.33 -4.00
CA LEU A 107 -4.43 -9.96 -4.50
C LEU A 107 -4.33 -9.97 -6.03
N ARG A 108 -5.31 -9.37 -6.72
CA ARG A 108 -5.33 -9.31 -8.19
C ARG A 108 -4.29 -8.30 -8.71
N PRO A 109 -3.73 -8.51 -9.91
CA PRO A 109 -2.86 -7.54 -10.56
C PRO A 109 -3.51 -6.15 -10.61
N GLY A 110 -2.72 -5.10 -10.35
CA GLY A 110 -3.19 -3.70 -10.28
C GLY A 110 -3.61 -3.24 -8.88
N ARG A 111 -3.68 -4.15 -7.89
CA ARG A 111 -4.03 -3.82 -6.49
C ARG A 111 -2.82 -4.07 -5.57
N PHE A 112 -2.92 -4.98 -4.62
CA PHE A 112 -1.76 -5.45 -3.87
C PHE A 112 -1.01 -6.47 -4.73
N ASP A 113 -0.25 -5.97 -5.70
CA ASP A 113 0.51 -6.78 -6.66
C ASP A 113 1.78 -7.38 -6.02
N ARG A 114 2.40 -6.64 -5.10
CA ARG A 114 3.64 -7.06 -4.41
C ARG A 114 3.37 -7.59 -3.01
N HIS A 115 3.75 -8.85 -2.81
CA HIS A 115 3.65 -9.53 -1.52
C HIS A 115 5.03 -9.81 -0.93
N VAL A 116 5.30 -9.24 0.24
CA VAL A 116 6.52 -9.50 1.00
C VAL A 116 6.14 -10.29 2.24
N ARG A 117 6.66 -11.52 2.36
CA ARG A 117 6.52 -12.31 3.59
C ARG A 117 7.65 -11.98 4.53
N VAL A 118 7.31 -11.55 5.73
CA VAL A 118 8.26 -11.34 6.82
C VAL A 118 8.26 -12.58 7.70
N SER A 119 9.38 -13.29 7.73
CA SER A 119 9.56 -14.46 8.60
C SER A 119 10.07 -14.03 9.97
N TYR A 120 9.93 -14.93 10.95
CA TYR A 120 10.53 -14.73 12.26
C TYR A 120 12.05 -14.53 12.15
N PRO A 121 12.65 -13.64 12.97
CA PRO A 121 14.09 -13.44 12.97
C PRO A 121 14.83 -14.70 13.44
N ASP A 122 15.92 -15.02 12.76
CA ASP A 122 16.87 -16.06 13.18
C ASP A 122 17.69 -15.61 14.40
N SER A 123 18.68 -16.40 14.84
CA SER A 123 19.51 -16.06 15.99
C SER A 123 20.22 -14.72 15.83
N GLY A 124 20.80 -14.46 14.66
CA GLY A 124 21.47 -13.18 14.36
C GLY A 124 20.51 -12.00 14.29
N GLY A 125 19.33 -12.20 13.69
CA GLY A 125 18.26 -11.21 13.64
C GLY A 125 17.72 -10.87 15.03
N ARG A 126 17.54 -11.87 15.90
CA ARG A 126 17.14 -11.64 17.30
C ARG A 126 18.21 -10.85 18.06
N GLU A 127 19.48 -11.20 17.89
CA GLU A 127 20.58 -10.44 18.51
C GLU A 127 20.59 -8.98 18.02
N ALA A 128 20.40 -8.74 16.72
CA ALA A 128 20.36 -7.40 16.15
C ALA A 128 19.17 -6.57 16.69
N VAL A 129 17.98 -7.18 16.75
CA VAL A 129 16.78 -6.54 17.33
C VAL A 129 17.03 -6.19 18.80
N LEU A 130 17.52 -7.16 19.59
CA LEU A 130 17.82 -6.96 21.00
C LEU A 130 18.84 -5.83 21.19
N ARG A 131 19.91 -5.83 20.39
CA ARG A 131 20.96 -4.81 20.42
C ARG A 131 20.39 -3.42 20.17
N VAL A 132 19.48 -3.25 19.21
CA VAL A 132 18.82 -1.96 18.93
C VAL A 132 18.00 -1.48 20.13
N HIS A 133 17.21 -2.37 20.73
CA HIS A 133 16.38 -2.03 21.90
C HIS A 133 17.19 -1.80 23.18
N MET A 134 18.34 -2.45 23.33
CA MET A 134 19.25 -2.27 24.46
C MET A 134 20.06 -0.96 24.41
N ARG A 135 20.11 -0.23 23.29
CA ARG A 135 20.88 1.04 23.19
C ARG A 135 20.50 2.08 24.24
N ARG A 136 19.28 2.03 24.77
CA ARG A 136 18.76 2.98 25.77
C ARG A 136 18.70 2.40 27.18
N VAL A 137 19.06 1.14 27.35
CA VAL A 137 19.07 0.47 28.65
C VAL A 137 20.47 0.57 29.21
N ARG A 138 20.62 1.16 30.40
CA ARG A 138 21.86 1.06 31.15
C ARG A 138 21.90 -0.33 31.77
N TYR A 139 22.73 -1.19 31.21
CA TYR A 139 23.04 -2.48 31.79
C TYR A 139 24.28 -2.31 32.67
N ASP A 140 24.11 -2.47 33.98
CA ASP A 140 25.25 -2.63 34.89
C ASP A 140 25.74 -4.07 34.71
N GLY A 141 26.86 -4.22 34.00
CA GLY A 141 27.45 -5.51 33.64
C GLY A 141 28.11 -6.19 34.82
N THR A 142 27.40 -6.35 35.95
CA THR A 142 27.80 -7.32 36.97
C THR A 142 27.44 -8.71 36.47
N ASP A 143 28.26 -9.19 35.53
CA ASP A 143 28.24 -10.57 35.09
C ASP A 143 28.70 -11.41 36.30
N ASN A 144 27.75 -12.09 36.94
CA ASN A 144 28.04 -13.15 37.91
C ASN A 144 28.67 -14.32 37.16
N THR A 145 29.95 -14.19 36.81
CA THR A 145 30.84 -15.28 36.45
C THR A 145 31.46 -15.81 37.73
N ASN A 146 30.64 -16.44 38.57
CA ASN A 146 31.08 -17.33 39.64
C ASN A 146 30.15 -18.55 39.62
N GLY A 147 30.68 -19.70 39.20
CA GLY A 147 30.03 -21.01 39.29
C GLY A 147 30.25 -21.86 38.05
#